data_AF-A0A0D2P206-F1
#
_entry.id   AF-A0A0D2P206-F1
#
_cell.length_a   1.000
_cell.length_b   1.000
_cell.length_c   1.000
_cell.angle_alpha   90.00
_cell.angle_beta   90.00
_cell.angle_gamma   90.00
#
_symmetry.space_group_name_H-M   'P 1'
#
loop_
_entity.id
_entity.type
_entity.pdbx_description
1 polymer ?
#
loop_
_entity_poly.entity_id
_entity_poly.type
_entity_poly.pdbx_seq_one_letter_code
_entity_poly.pdbx_strand_id
1 'polypeptide(L)'
;PSRSIIMANGFVITFTEDQVPTPPAISFANKLEPLVTKLERLNCIWDDTSAFWKRSSYLVINGYPIPITYWKEVLVHAIRRYPSMKAFLDHLSGGGEHLGYTAILSKLADERSTENNQIVQLAKDEYGDSFASTFGYRRHGVWVPKTKAVDIARQYHAIHGL
;
A
#
# COMPACT_ATOMS: atom_id res chain seq x y z
N PRO A 1 -15.26 -14.21 3.50
CA PRO A 1 -14.69 -15.53 3.08
C PRO A 1 -13.28 -15.32 2.54
N SER A 2 -12.36 -16.26 2.73
CA SER A 2 -10.98 -16.12 2.25
C SER A 2 -10.86 -16.35 0.73
N ARG A 3 -9.90 -15.66 0.10
CA ARG A 3 -9.44 -15.87 -1.28
C ARG A 3 -7.96 -16.18 -1.28
N SER A 4 -7.50 -16.80 -2.37
CA SER A 4 -6.10 -17.11 -2.55
C SER A 4 -5.62 -16.71 -3.94
N ILE A 5 -4.42 -16.16 -4.02
CA ILE A 5 -3.68 -15.94 -5.26
C ILE A 5 -2.50 -16.90 -5.30
N ILE A 6 -2.28 -17.53 -6.45
CA ILE A 6 -1.12 -18.39 -6.71
C ILE A 6 -0.16 -17.62 -7.61
N MET A 7 1.05 -17.42 -7.11
CA MET A 7 2.13 -16.74 -7.81
C MET A 7 2.87 -17.67 -8.77
N ALA A 8 3.61 -17.10 -9.72
CA ALA A 8 4.40 -17.82 -10.71
C ALA A 8 5.42 -18.79 -10.07
N ASN A 9 5.93 -18.46 -8.88
CA ASN A 9 6.84 -19.30 -8.11
C ASN A 9 6.13 -20.38 -7.26
N GLY A 10 4.81 -20.53 -7.39
CA GLY A 10 3.99 -21.45 -6.61
C GLY A 10 3.63 -20.98 -5.20
N PHE A 11 4.07 -19.79 -4.78
CA PHE A 11 3.69 -19.23 -3.49
C PHE A 11 2.21 -18.87 -3.48
N VAL A 12 1.51 -19.24 -2.40
CA VAL A 12 0.06 -19.01 -2.26
C VAL A 12 -0.18 -17.98 -1.17
N ILE A 13 -0.87 -16.90 -1.53
CA ILE A 13 -1.27 -15.86 -0.59
C ILE A 13 -2.76 -15.99 -0.34
N THR A 14 -3.12 -16.34 0.90
CA THR A 14 -4.51 -16.39 1.33
C THR A 14 -4.85 -15.16 2.15
N PHE A 15 -5.98 -14.53 1.84
CA PHE A 15 -6.41 -13.29 2.49
C PHE A 15 -7.94 -13.20 2.59
N THR A 16 -8.42 -12.46 3.59
CA THR A 16 -9.83 -12.03 3.70
C THR A 16 -10.00 -10.61 3.15
N GLU A 17 -11.26 -10.20 2.96
CA GLU A 17 -11.57 -8.84 2.52
C GLU A 17 -11.03 -7.76 3.46
N ASP A 18 -11.00 -7.99 4.78
CA ASP A 18 -10.50 -7.04 5.78
C ASP A 18 -8.96 -6.90 5.78
N GLN A 19 -8.25 -7.89 5.24
CA GLN A 19 -6.78 -7.86 5.13
C GLN A 19 -6.28 -7.09 3.91
N VAL A 20 -7.19 -6.66 3.02
CA VAL A 20 -6.83 -5.81 1.88
C VAL A 20 -6.83 -4.35 2.33
N PRO A 21 -5.68 -3.65 2.34
CA PRO A 21 -5.61 -2.25 2.76
C PRO A 21 -6.31 -1.35 1.74
N THR A 22 -6.63 -0.12 2.15
CA THR A 22 -7.15 0.88 1.21
C THR A 22 -6.14 1.09 0.07
N PRO A 23 -6.58 1.05 -1.22
CA PRO A 23 -5.67 1.04 -2.35
C PRO A 23 -4.69 2.24 -2.31
N PRO A 24 -3.37 2.01 -2.45
CA PRO A 24 -2.39 3.08 -2.43
C PRO A 24 -2.54 3.97 -3.68
N ALA A 25 -2.40 5.29 -3.54
CA ALA A 25 -2.22 6.14 -4.72
C ALA A 25 -0.84 5.87 -5.32
N ILE A 26 -0.83 5.46 -6.58
CA ILE A 26 0.39 5.29 -7.35
C ILE A 26 0.58 6.50 -8.25
N SER A 27 1.80 7.03 -8.29
CA SER A 27 2.20 7.99 -9.30
C SER A 27 3.59 7.66 -9.81
N PHE A 28 3.70 7.55 -11.12
CA PHE A 28 4.98 7.49 -11.85
C PHE A 28 5.34 8.84 -12.49
N ALA A 29 4.55 9.88 -12.20
CA ALA A 29 4.68 11.21 -12.79
C ALA A 29 5.67 12.07 -11.98
N ASN A 30 6.92 11.63 -11.82
CA ASN A 30 7.99 12.52 -11.37
C ASN A 30 8.65 13.17 -12.59
N LYS A 31 8.48 14.49 -12.78
CA LYS A 31 9.00 15.20 -13.97
C LYS A 31 10.54 15.18 -14.06
N LEU A 32 11.23 14.99 -12.93
CA LEU A 32 12.69 14.99 -12.85
C LEU A 32 13.30 13.59 -13.04
N GLU A 33 12.47 12.54 -13.09
CA GLU A 33 12.93 11.16 -13.25
C GLU A 33 12.95 10.77 -14.74
N PRO A 34 14.08 10.20 -15.25
CA PRO A 34 14.15 9.71 -16.62
C PRO A 34 13.08 8.66 -16.92
N LEU A 35 12.62 8.62 -18.17
CA LEU A 35 11.60 7.65 -18.61
C LEU A 35 12.05 6.20 -18.37
N VAL A 36 13.33 5.89 -18.61
CA VAL A 36 13.90 4.55 -18.39
C VAL A 36 13.72 4.12 -16.94
N THR A 37 14.04 4.97 -15.98
CA THR A 37 13.87 4.68 -14.55
C THR A 37 12.40 4.47 -14.16
N LYS A 38 11.46 5.20 -14.78
CA LYS A 38 10.03 4.99 -14.56
C LYS A 38 9.57 3.62 -15.08
N LEU A 39 10.01 3.25 -16.28
CA LEU A 39 9.69 1.96 -16.89
C LEU A 39 10.30 0.81 -16.09
N GLU A 40 11.54 0.94 -15.62
CA GLU A 40 12.19 -0.03 -14.75
C GLU A 40 11.39 -0.24 -13.46
N ARG A 41 10.99 0.85 -12.79
CA ARG A 41 10.16 0.77 -11.57
C ARG A 41 8.80 0.12 -11.82
N LEU A 42 8.15 0.46 -12.93
CA LEU A 42 6.89 -0.16 -13.31
C LEU A 42 7.07 -1.66 -13.56
N ASN A 43 8.08 -2.04 -14.35
CA ASN A 43 8.41 -3.44 -14.64
C ASN A 43 8.74 -4.23 -13.37
N CYS A 44 9.37 -3.60 -12.38
CA CYS A 44 9.71 -4.26 -11.12
C CYS A 44 8.49 -4.63 -10.27
N ILE A 45 7.32 -4.05 -10.55
CA ILE A 45 6.10 -4.25 -9.77
C ILE A 45 4.91 -4.79 -10.59
N TRP A 46 5.08 -4.93 -11.91
CA TRP A 46 3.97 -5.23 -12.83
C TRP A 46 3.49 -6.68 -12.67
N ASP A 47 4.40 -7.64 -12.78
CA ASP A 47 4.14 -9.07 -12.69
C ASP A 47 5.27 -9.79 -11.93
N ASP A 48 5.00 -11.03 -11.50
CA ASP A 48 5.93 -11.91 -10.78
C ASP A 48 6.56 -13.01 -11.65
N THR A 49 6.25 -13.05 -12.95
CA THR A 49 6.86 -13.99 -13.91
C THR A 49 8.17 -13.47 -14.49
N SER A 50 8.33 -12.15 -14.49
CA SER A 50 9.45 -11.44 -15.06
C SER A 50 10.70 -11.49 -14.17
N ALA A 51 11.88 -11.59 -14.78
CA ALA A 51 13.15 -11.45 -14.07
C ALA A 51 13.34 -10.06 -13.43
N PHE A 52 12.53 -9.08 -13.84
CA PHE A 52 12.52 -7.74 -13.26
C PHE A 52 11.76 -7.67 -11.94
N TRP A 53 10.94 -8.67 -11.58
CA TRP A 53 10.23 -8.69 -10.31
C TRP A 53 11.20 -8.55 -9.13
N LYS A 54 11.05 -7.46 -8.36
CA LYS A 54 11.93 -7.18 -7.21
C LYS A 54 11.29 -7.50 -5.86
N ARG A 55 10.19 -8.26 -5.83
CA ARG A 55 9.39 -8.46 -4.62
C ARG A 55 9.07 -7.12 -3.95
N SER A 56 8.61 -6.18 -4.77
CA SER A 56 8.26 -4.83 -4.34
C SER A 56 6.94 -4.47 -4.98
N SER A 57 6.04 -3.91 -4.19
CA SER A 57 4.75 -3.42 -4.66
C SER A 57 4.21 -2.40 -3.66
N TYR A 58 3.31 -1.55 -4.13
CA TYR A 58 2.57 -0.64 -3.27
C TYR A 58 1.46 -1.35 -2.49
N LEU A 59 0.92 -2.45 -3.05
CA LEU A 59 -0.08 -3.28 -2.38
C LEU A 59 0.64 -4.45 -1.73
N VAL A 60 0.56 -4.52 -0.41
CA VAL A 60 1.16 -5.58 0.40
C VAL A 60 0.05 -6.20 1.23
N ILE A 61 -0.01 -7.54 1.22
CA ILE A 61 -0.99 -8.31 1.98
C ILE A 61 -0.22 -9.36 2.76
N ASN A 62 -0.40 -9.38 4.09
CA ASN A 62 0.23 -10.34 5.00
C ASN A 62 1.76 -10.45 4.79
N GLY A 63 2.48 -9.34 4.66
CA GLY A 63 3.93 -9.40 4.42
C GLY A 63 4.34 -9.47 2.98
N TYR A 64 3.41 -9.78 2.08
CA TYR A 64 3.76 -10.15 0.73
C TYR A 64 3.35 -9.10 -0.30
N PRO A 65 4.31 -8.54 -1.07
CA PRO A 65 4.04 -7.60 -2.14
C PRO A 65 3.26 -8.22 -3.29
N ILE A 66 2.13 -7.63 -3.66
CA ILE A 66 1.23 -8.11 -4.70
C ILE A 66 1.51 -7.39 -6.04
N PRO A 67 1.93 -8.09 -7.12
CA PRO A 67 2.13 -7.49 -8.43
C PRO A 67 0.85 -6.86 -9.00
N ILE A 68 0.98 -5.81 -9.82
CA ILE A 68 -0.14 -5.06 -10.40
C ILE A 68 -1.12 -5.97 -11.17
N THR A 69 -0.63 -7.02 -11.84
CA THR A 69 -1.46 -7.98 -12.58
C THR A 69 -2.56 -8.61 -11.72
N TYR A 70 -2.36 -8.75 -10.42
CA TYR A 70 -3.34 -9.34 -9.50
C TYR A 70 -4.27 -8.33 -8.82
N TRP A 71 -4.03 -7.02 -8.97
CA TRP A 71 -4.74 -6.00 -8.19
C TRP A 71 -6.24 -5.99 -8.46
N LYS A 72 -6.65 -6.20 -9.71
CA LYS A 72 -8.09 -6.25 -10.05
C LYS A 72 -8.80 -7.34 -9.26
N GLU A 73 -8.22 -8.53 -9.17
CA GLU A 73 -8.81 -9.66 -8.43
C GLU A 73 -8.91 -9.35 -6.94
N VAL A 74 -7.82 -8.84 -6.35
CA VAL A 74 -7.76 -8.44 -4.94
C VAL A 74 -8.79 -7.38 -4.61
N LEU A 75 -8.86 -6.29 -5.39
CA LEU A 75 -9.74 -5.16 -5.12
C LEU A 75 -11.21 -5.52 -5.35
N VAL A 76 -11.52 -6.34 -6.35
CA VAL A 76 -12.88 -6.87 -6.54
C VAL A 76 -13.29 -7.74 -5.34
N HIS A 77 -12.35 -8.49 -4.75
CA HIS A 77 -12.64 -9.21 -3.52
C HIS A 77 -12.86 -8.26 -2.33
N ALA A 78 -12.02 -7.24 -2.17
CA ALA A 78 -12.12 -6.27 -1.09
C ALA A 78 -13.46 -5.51 -1.08
N ILE A 79 -14.01 -5.18 -2.26
CA ILE A 79 -15.31 -4.52 -2.39
C ILE A 79 -16.46 -5.38 -1.81
N ARG A 80 -16.28 -6.70 -1.66
CA ARG A 80 -17.32 -7.58 -1.08
C ARG A 80 -17.55 -7.38 0.41
N ARG A 81 -16.65 -6.66 1.12
CA ARG A 81 -16.92 -6.21 2.50
C ARG A 81 -18.16 -5.32 2.58
N TYR A 82 -18.54 -4.72 1.46
CA TYR A 82 -19.74 -3.90 1.36
C TYR A 82 -20.92 -4.75 0.86
N PRO A 83 -22.11 -4.64 1.48
CA PRO A 83 -23.31 -5.38 1.09
C PRO A 83 -23.77 -5.14 -0.35
N SER A 84 -23.37 -4.01 -0.95
CA SER A 84 -23.66 -3.67 -2.35
C SER A 84 -22.66 -2.64 -2.88
N MET A 85 -22.62 -2.46 -4.20
CA MET A 85 -21.88 -1.36 -4.83
C MET A 85 -22.36 0.00 -4.30
N LYS A 86 -23.67 0.14 -4.01
CA LYS A 86 -24.20 1.35 -3.38
C LYS A 86 -23.64 1.54 -1.98
N ALA A 87 -23.54 0.50 -1.16
CA ALA A 87 -22.95 0.59 0.18
C ALA A 87 -21.45 0.93 0.15
N PHE A 88 -20.71 0.39 -0.84
CA PHE A 88 -19.32 0.78 -1.09
C PHE A 88 -19.21 2.27 -1.45
N LEU A 89 -20.04 2.73 -2.39
CA LEU A 89 -20.06 4.14 -2.77
C LEU A 89 -20.53 5.02 -1.62
N ASP A 90 -21.57 4.65 -0.86
CA ASP A 90 -22.08 5.40 0.29
C ASP A 90 -21.02 5.53 1.40
N HIS A 91 -20.23 4.47 1.65
CA HIS A 91 -19.10 4.50 2.58
C HIS A 91 -18.06 5.55 2.17
N LEU A 92 -17.76 5.61 0.86
CA LEU A 92 -16.87 6.63 0.32
C LEU A 92 -17.52 8.02 0.30
N SER A 93 -18.85 8.09 0.11
CA SER A 93 -19.62 9.32 -0.16
C SER A 93 -20.15 10.06 1.06
N GLY A 94 -20.05 9.53 2.29
CA GLY A 94 -20.48 10.27 3.48
C GLY A 94 -21.94 10.74 3.49
N GLY A 95 -22.85 10.10 2.74
CA GLY A 95 -24.28 10.42 2.80
C GLY A 95 -25.09 10.44 1.50
N GLY A 96 -24.59 9.93 0.38
CA GLY A 96 -25.45 9.46 -0.72
C GLY A 96 -25.57 10.31 -1.99
N GLU A 97 -24.72 11.31 -2.19
CA GLU A 97 -24.48 11.82 -3.56
C GLU A 97 -23.38 11.01 -4.26
N HIS A 98 -23.53 10.84 -5.58
CA HIS A 98 -22.50 10.27 -6.42
C HIS A 98 -21.26 11.19 -6.35
N LEU A 99 -20.22 10.75 -5.65
CA LEU A 99 -19.00 11.53 -5.57
C LEU A 99 -18.37 11.66 -6.97
N GLY A 100 -17.97 12.87 -7.32
CA GLY A 100 -17.02 13.08 -8.40
C GLY A 100 -15.70 12.36 -8.10
N TYR A 101 -14.98 11.98 -9.15
CA TYR A 101 -13.69 11.27 -9.07
C TYR A 101 -12.72 11.86 -8.03
N THR A 102 -12.61 13.19 -7.95
CA THR A 102 -11.74 13.89 -7.00
C THR A 102 -12.12 13.63 -5.54
N ALA A 103 -13.41 13.58 -5.23
CA ALA A 103 -13.87 13.36 -3.86
C ALA A 103 -13.62 11.92 -3.39
N ILE A 104 -13.75 10.93 -4.30
CA ILE A 104 -13.35 9.55 -4.04
C ILE A 104 -11.84 9.50 -3.72
N LEU A 105 -11.01 10.19 -4.51
CA LEU A 105 -9.56 10.24 -4.26
C LEU A 105 -9.21 10.89 -2.93
N SER A 106 -9.90 11.97 -2.54
CA SER A 106 -9.70 12.62 -1.23
C SER A 106 -10.05 11.69 -0.09
N LYS A 107 -11.20 11.01 -0.16
CA LYS A 107 -11.62 10.05 0.87
C LYS A 107 -10.62 8.90 1.02
N LEU A 108 -10.18 8.32 -0.10
CA LEU A 108 -9.14 7.29 -0.09
C LEU A 108 -7.80 7.83 0.44
N ALA A 109 -7.49 9.11 0.23
CA ALA A 109 -6.30 9.74 0.81
C ALA A 109 -6.42 9.90 2.33
N ASP A 110 -7.60 10.25 2.83
CA ASP A 110 -7.87 10.38 4.26
C ASP A 110 -7.77 9.03 4.96
N GLU A 111 -8.39 7.97 4.41
CA GLU A 111 -8.29 6.60 4.94
C GLU A 111 -6.84 6.12 5.01
N ARG A 112 -6.08 6.30 3.92
CA ARG A 112 -4.64 5.98 3.90
C ARG A 112 -3.87 6.78 4.94
N SER A 113 -4.23 8.03 5.17
CA SER A 113 -3.61 8.86 6.20
C SER A 113 -3.90 8.28 7.59
N THR A 114 -5.15 7.90 7.85
CA THR A 114 -5.56 7.25 9.11
C THR A 114 -4.79 5.95 9.35
N GLU A 115 -4.74 5.05 8.37
CA GLU A 115 -4.00 3.79 8.46
C GLU A 115 -2.50 4.03 8.74
N ASN A 116 -1.88 4.94 7.99
CA ASN A 116 -0.46 5.28 8.19
C ASN A 116 -0.21 5.85 9.58
N ASN A 117 -1.12 6.68 10.10
CA ASN A 117 -0.98 7.25 11.45
C ASN A 117 -1.15 6.21 12.55
N GLN A 118 -2.02 5.21 12.36
CA GLN A 118 -2.14 4.07 13.28
C GLN A 118 -0.83 3.27 13.33
N ILE A 119 -0.20 3.02 12.18
CA ILE A 119 1.10 2.35 12.11
C ILE A 119 2.20 3.19 12.76
N VAL A 120 2.22 4.51 12.56
CA VAL A 120 3.17 5.39 13.25
C VAL A 120 2.99 5.28 14.76
N GLN A 121 1.76 5.21 15.26
CA GLN A 121 1.50 5.07 16.69
C GLN A 121 2.01 3.72 17.19
N LEU A 122 1.68 2.62 16.51
CA LEU A 122 2.22 1.29 16.81
C LEU A 122 3.75 1.27 16.84
N ALA A 123 4.39 1.89 15.85
CA ALA A 123 5.84 2.00 15.78
C ALA A 123 6.42 2.81 16.94
N LYS A 124 5.76 3.88 17.38
CA LYS A 124 6.18 4.65 18.55
C LYS A 124 6.03 3.86 19.84
N ASP A 125 4.91 3.15 19.99
CA ASP A 125 4.62 2.35 21.17
C ASP A 125 5.59 1.17 21.30
N GLU A 126 5.94 0.54 20.18
CA GLU A 126 6.84 -0.61 20.13
C GLU A 126 8.32 -0.23 20.30
N TYR A 127 8.78 0.81 19.61
CA TYR A 127 10.20 1.15 19.56
C TYR A 127 10.60 2.20 20.61
N GLY A 128 9.65 2.96 21.16
CA GLY A 128 9.89 3.94 22.21
C GLY A 128 11.07 4.87 21.90
N ASP A 129 12.06 4.88 22.78
CA ASP A 129 13.29 5.69 22.64
C ASP A 129 14.13 5.32 21.40
N SER A 130 14.01 4.08 20.92
CA SER A 130 14.70 3.62 19.70
C SER A 130 13.97 3.98 18.40
N PHE A 131 12.80 4.64 18.49
CA PHE A 131 12.04 5.02 17.30
C PHE A 131 12.85 5.90 16.35
N ALA A 132 13.50 6.94 16.86
CA ALA A 132 14.24 7.89 16.02
C ALA A 132 15.49 7.27 15.36
N SER A 133 16.14 6.30 16.01
CA SER A 133 17.28 5.58 15.47
C SER A 133 16.88 4.45 14.51
N THR A 134 15.65 3.93 14.63
CA THR A 134 15.12 2.89 13.74
C THR A 134 14.48 3.50 12.48
N PHE A 135 13.62 4.51 12.65
CA PHE A 135 12.85 5.13 11.57
C PHE A 135 13.52 6.40 11.07
N GLY A 136 14.52 6.23 10.19
CA GLY A 136 15.29 7.33 9.63
C GLY A 136 15.95 6.98 8.32
N TYR A 137 16.76 7.91 7.81
CA TYR A 137 17.58 7.69 6.63
C TYR A 137 18.87 8.49 6.75
N ARG A 138 19.91 8.04 6.04
CA ARG A 138 21.16 8.80 5.93
C ARG A 138 21.03 9.88 4.87
N ARG A 139 21.34 11.12 5.25
CA ARG A 139 21.47 12.27 4.35
C ARG A 139 22.80 12.95 4.60
N HIS A 140 23.69 12.93 3.61
CA HIS A 140 25.04 13.48 3.70
C HIS A 140 25.81 13.02 4.95
N GLY A 141 25.76 11.72 5.26
CA GLY A 141 26.45 11.12 6.41
C GLY A 141 25.74 11.33 7.76
N VAL A 142 24.70 12.15 7.82
CA VAL A 142 23.92 12.40 9.04
C VAL A 142 22.66 11.54 9.04
N TRP A 143 22.32 10.98 10.20
CA TRP A 143 21.06 10.27 10.40
C TRP A 143 19.92 11.27 10.62
N VAL A 144 18.88 11.18 9.80
CA VAL A 144 17.71 12.06 9.87
C VAL A 144 16.46 11.22 10.13
N PRO A 145 15.74 11.44 11.25
CA PRO A 145 14.48 10.76 11.53
C PRO A 145 13.43 11.07 10.47
N LYS A 146 12.61 10.07 10.12
CA LYS A 146 11.46 10.27 9.23
C LYS A 146 10.33 10.97 9.98
N THR A 147 9.65 11.87 9.29
CA THR A 147 8.49 12.60 9.84
C THR A 147 7.18 12.28 9.10
N LYS A 148 7.26 11.77 7.87
CA LYS A 148 6.09 11.43 7.08
C LYS A 148 5.54 10.07 7.48
N ALA A 149 4.27 10.01 7.86
CA ALA A 149 3.61 8.79 8.30
C ALA A 149 3.72 7.65 7.28
N VAL A 150 3.53 7.94 6.00
CA VAL A 150 3.66 6.95 4.91
C VAL A 150 5.05 6.35 4.78
N ASP A 151 6.11 7.12 5.05
CA ASP A 151 7.49 6.62 4.94
C ASP A 151 7.88 5.81 6.19
N ILE A 152 7.32 6.17 7.35
CA ILE A 152 7.46 5.39 8.60
C ILE A 152 6.71 4.06 8.44
N ALA A 153 5.46 4.09 7.98
CA ALA A 153 4.65 2.89 7.77
C ALA A 153 5.31 1.90 6.79
N ARG A 154 5.82 2.39 5.65
CA ARG A 154 6.59 1.53 4.72
C ARG A 154 7.80 0.87 5.38
N GLN A 155 8.54 1.60 6.20
CA GLN A 155 9.71 1.04 6.89
C GLN A 155 9.29 0.06 7.99
N TYR A 156 8.19 0.32 8.69
CA TYR A 156 7.63 -0.57 9.72
C TYR A 156 7.24 -1.92 9.10
N HIS A 157 6.53 -1.89 7.98
CA HIS A 157 6.21 -3.07 7.21
C HIS A 157 7.45 -3.85 6.76
N ALA A 158 8.47 -3.15 6.28
CA ALA A 158 9.72 -3.78 5.86
C ALA A 158 10.49 -4.45 7.01
N ILE A 159 10.46 -3.86 8.21
CA ILE A 159 11.13 -4.44 9.40
C ILE A 159 10.39 -5.69 9.87
N HIS A 160 9.06 -5.66 9.87
CA HIS A 160 8.23 -6.75 10.40
C HIS A 160 7.84 -7.81 9.37
N GLY A 161 8.20 -7.60 8.10
CA GLY A 161 7.75 -8.47 7.01
C GLY A 161 6.24 -8.49 6.89
N LEU A 162 5.59 -7.31 6.97
CA LEU A 162 4.14 -7.08 6.88
C LEU A 162 3.73 -6.44 5.55
#